data_AF-A0AAN7RNZ8-F1
#
_entry.id   AF-A0AAN7RNZ8-F1
#
_cell.length_a   1.000
_cell.length_b   1.000
_cell.length_c   1.000
_cell.angle_alpha   90.00
_cell.angle_beta   90.00
_cell.angle_gamma   90.00
#
_symmetry.space_group_name_H-M   'P 1'
#
loop_
_entity.id
_entity.type
_entity.pdbx_description
1 polymer ?
#
loop_
_entity_poly.entity_id
_entity_poly.type
_entity_poly.pdbx_seq_one_letter_code
_entity_poly.pdbx_strand_id
1 'polypeptide(L)'
;MLSETTGRGQFPMVGSQSTGPIPPTQLIQVVEAAAKSGAQLFILSIIGLFCSTDKMSEESILEIVRKNFPDHLILGEEGGIIGDPSSDYLWCIDPLDGTTNFAHGYPSFAVSVGVLFQGNPVAAAVVEFVGGPMCWNTRIFSATAGGGAFCNGEKIHASKTEKGVRRLGAAAVDMCHVALGIVEAYWEYRLKPWDMAAGVLIVEEAGGAVTRMDGGKFCVFDRSVLVSNGILHDKVRM
;
A
#
# COMPACT_ATOMS: atom_id res chain seq x y z
N MET A 1 -56.08 20.19 -9.38
CA MET A 1 -55.40 19.08 -8.69
C MET A 1 -54.01 18.96 -9.28
N LEU A 2 -53.02 19.22 -8.42
CA LEU A 2 -51.63 18.73 -8.38
C LEU A 2 -50.81 18.62 -9.68
N SER A 3 -49.75 19.44 -9.67
CA SER A 3 -48.52 19.36 -10.46
C SER A 3 -47.76 18.05 -10.23
N GLU A 4 -46.95 17.63 -11.20
CA GLU A 4 -45.68 16.98 -10.92
C GLU A 4 -44.62 17.41 -11.97
N THR A 5 -43.83 18.39 -11.56
CA THR A 5 -42.52 18.73 -12.09
C THR A 5 -41.52 17.64 -11.71
N THR A 6 -40.93 16.94 -12.66
CA THR A 6 -39.75 16.10 -12.41
C THR A 6 -38.49 16.95 -12.61
N GLY A 7 -38.07 17.58 -11.51
CA GLY A 7 -36.77 18.24 -11.42
C GLY A 7 -35.65 17.20 -11.52
N ARG A 8 -34.77 17.38 -12.51
CA ARG A 8 -33.40 16.84 -12.44
C ARG A 8 -32.72 17.53 -11.26
N GLY A 9 -32.56 16.83 -10.14
CA GLY A 9 -31.74 17.30 -9.04
C GLY A 9 -30.29 17.44 -9.51
N GLN A 10 -29.90 18.64 -9.92
CA GLN A 10 -28.50 19.07 -9.84
C GLN A 10 -28.18 19.15 -8.34
N PHE A 11 -27.61 18.09 -7.80
CA PHE A 11 -26.86 18.22 -6.56
C PHE A 11 -25.61 19.04 -6.89
N PRO A 12 -25.38 20.19 -6.25
CA PRO A 12 -24.08 20.82 -6.33
C PRO A 12 -23.10 19.86 -5.65
N MET A 13 -22.24 19.19 -6.44
CA MET A 13 -21.08 18.51 -5.90
C MET A 13 -20.16 19.60 -5.34
N VAL A 14 -20.29 19.83 -4.04
CA VAL A 14 -19.29 20.60 -3.29
C VAL A 14 -18.08 19.67 -3.21
N GLY A 15 -17.09 19.89 -4.06
CA GLY A 15 -15.85 19.09 -4.05
C GLY A 15 -15.13 19.16 -2.70
N SER A 16 -14.28 18.18 -2.44
CA SER A 16 -13.46 18.09 -1.22
C SER A 16 -12.75 19.42 -0.91
N GLN A 17 -12.64 19.81 0.37
CA GLN A 17 -12.02 21.07 0.79
C GLN A 17 -10.50 21.09 0.57
N SER A 18 -9.87 19.91 0.64
CA SER A 18 -8.49 19.63 0.26
C SER A 18 -8.36 19.65 -1.26
N THR A 19 -8.38 20.85 -1.84
CA THR A 19 -8.22 21.05 -3.29
C THR A 19 -6.75 21.25 -3.65
N GLY A 20 -6.26 20.49 -4.62
CA GLY A 20 -4.92 20.65 -5.19
C GLY A 20 -3.84 19.74 -4.58
N PRO A 21 -2.61 19.78 -5.16
CA PRO A 21 -1.54 18.86 -4.80
C PRO A 21 -0.92 19.18 -3.43
N ILE A 22 -0.97 18.20 -2.54
CA ILE A 22 -0.30 18.16 -1.24
C ILE A 22 1.16 17.68 -1.45
N PRO A 23 2.16 18.31 -0.83
CA PRO A 23 3.54 17.86 -0.90
C PRO A 23 3.70 16.40 -0.42
N PRO A 24 4.44 15.54 -1.16
CA PRO A 24 4.70 14.17 -0.73
C PRO A 24 5.36 14.07 0.66
N THR A 25 6.14 15.08 1.05
CA THR A 25 6.76 15.19 2.38
C THR A 25 5.76 15.35 3.53
N GLN A 26 4.57 15.90 3.27
CA GLN A 26 3.49 15.96 4.26
C GLN A 26 2.71 14.63 4.28
N LEU A 27 2.43 14.06 3.10
CA LEU A 27 1.73 12.78 2.99
C LEU A 27 2.50 11.66 3.69
N ILE A 28 3.81 11.57 3.50
CA ILE A 28 4.63 10.50 4.06
C ILE A 28 4.64 10.47 5.59
N GLN A 29 4.55 11.64 6.24
CA GLN A 29 4.47 11.70 7.70
C GLN A 29 3.19 11.04 8.21
N VAL A 30 2.06 11.26 7.53
CA VAL A 30 0.77 10.67 7.88
C VAL A 30 0.74 9.19 7.52
N VAL A 31 1.24 8.82 6.33
CA VAL A 31 1.33 7.44 5.87
C VAL A 31 2.15 6.57 6.83
N GLU A 32 3.35 7.01 7.20
CA GLU A 32 4.19 6.27 8.16
C GLU A 32 3.57 6.19 9.55
N ALA A 33 2.98 7.29 10.04
CA ALA A 33 2.32 7.29 11.34
C ALA A 33 1.15 6.30 11.37
N ALA A 34 0.33 6.28 10.31
CA ALA A 34 -0.81 5.39 10.18
C ALA A 34 -0.35 3.92 10.14
N ALA A 35 0.61 3.58 9.27
CA ALA A 35 1.11 2.21 9.14
C ALA A 35 1.77 1.69 10.44
N LYS A 36 2.55 2.53 11.13
CA LYS A 36 3.13 2.19 12.45
C LYS A 36 2.05 1.94 13.51
N SER A 37 0.97 2.72 13.48
CA SER A 37 -0.15 2.57 14.42
C SER A 37 -0.86 1.23 14.23
N GLY A 38 -1.18 0.86 12.98
CA GLY A 38 -1.76 -0.45 12.67
C GLY A 38 -0.83 -1.60 13.11
N ALA A 39 0.46 -1.49 12.80
CA ALA A 39 1.46 -2.51 13.14
C ALA A 39 1.61 -2.72 14.67
N GLN A 40 1.49 -1.67 15.47
CA GLN A 40 1.58 -1.78 16.93
C GLN A 40 0.54 -2.76 17.51
N LEU A 41 -0.64 -2.86 16.90
CA LEU A 41 -1.70 -3.77 17.36
C LEU A 41 -1.38 -5.25 17.10
N PHE A 42 -0.59 -5.55 16.07
CA PHE A 42 -0.10 -6.92 15.84
C PHE A 42 0.95 -7.35 16.85
N ILE A 43 1.80 -6.44 17.32
CA ILE A 43 2.72 -6.72 18.43
C ILE A 43 1.93 -7.10 19.69
N LEU A 44 0.83 -6.38 19.96
CA LEU A 44 -0.07 -6.69 21.08
C LEU A 44 -0.85 -8.01 20.87
N SER A 45 -1.22 -8.33 19.63
CA SER A 45 -1.87 -9.59 19.29
C SER A 45 -0.95 -10.80 19.49
N ILE A 46 0.31 -10.68 19.05
CA ILE A 46 1.34 -11.73 19.18
C ILE A 46 1.58 -12.11 20.64
N ILE A 47 1.48 -11.17 21.59
CA ILE A 47 1.57 -11.44 23.03
C ILE A 47 0.27 -11.99 23.63
N GLY A 48 -0.75 -12.26 22.81
CA GLY A 48 -2.01 -12.89 23.20
C GLY A 48 -3.10 -11.95 23.71
N LEU A 49 -3.03 -10.64 23.40
CA LEU A 49 -3.92 -9.65 24.01
C LEU A 49 -5.29 -9.49 23.30
N PHE A 50 -5.39 -9.76 22.00
CA PHE A 50 -6.61 -9.51 21.20
C PHE A 50 -6.87 -10.61 20.16
N CYS A 51 -8.16 -10.83 19.80
CA CYS A 51 -8.61 -11.87 18.87
C CYS A 51 -9.00 -11.32 17.47
N SER A 52 -9.31 -10.03 17.34
CA SER A 52 -9.73 -9.40 16.08
C SER A 52 -8.79 -8.27 15.66
N THR A 53 -7.51 -8.61 15.47
CA THR A 53 -6.43 -7.62 15.25
C THR A 53 -6.57 -6.86 13.94
N ASP A 54 -7.11 -7.50 12.92
CA ASP A 54 -7.15 -6.95 11.57
C ASP A 54 -8.04 -5.69 11.47
N LYS A 55 -9.30 -5.81 11.89
CA LYS A 55 -10.23 -4.66 11.99
C LYS A 55 -9.76 -3.57 12.94
N MET A 56 -9.10 -3.94 14.03
CA MET A 56 -8.55 -2.95 14.97
C MET A 56 -7.36 -2.20 14.35
N SER A 57 -6.51 -2.89 13.59
CA SER A 57 -5.43 -2.29 12.80
C SER A 57 -5.99 -1.30 11.80
N GLU A 58 -6.99 -1.70 11.01
CA GLU A 58 -7.61 -0.81 10.03
C GLU A 58 -8.22 0.42 10.71
N GLU A 59 -9.01 0.26 11.77
CA GLU A 59 -9.63 1.40 12.47
C GLU A 59 -8.57 2.38 13.00
N SER A 60 -7.45 1.88 13.54
CA SER A 60 -6.36 2.73 14.02
C SER A 60 -5.69 3.52 12.89
N ILE A 61 -5.52 2.91 11.72
CA ILE A 61 -5.01 3.58 10.51
C ILE A 61 -6.01 4.65 10.05
N LEU A 62 -7.30 4.31 10.00
CA LEU A 62 -8.39 5.20 9.58
C LEU A 62 -8.51 6.44 10.47
N GLU A 63 -8.39 6.28 11.79
CA GLU A 63 -8.40 7.40 12.74
C GLU A 63 -7.33 8.44 12.41
N ILE A 64 -6.10 8.00 12.11
CA ILE A 64 -4.99 8.89 11.77
C ILE A 64 -5.23 9.56 10.42
N VAL A 65 -5.64 8.80 9.41
CA VAL A 65 -5.90 9.34 8.06
C VAL A 65 -7.02 10.39 8.12
N ARG A 66 -8.17 10.07 8.72
CA ARG A 66 -9.34 10.96 8.78
C ARG A 66 -9.10 12.20 9.65
N LYS A 67 -8.26 12.09 10.68
CA LYS A 67 -7.86 13.26 11.48
C LYS A 67 -7.05 14.28 10.69
N ASN A 68 -6.21 13.83 9.76
CA ASN A 68 -5.36 14.70 8.95
C ASN A 68 -6.03 15.12 7.63
N PHE A 69 -6.85 14.23 7.05
CA PHE A 69 -7.49 14.36 5.75
C PHE A 69 -8.94 13.86 5.80
N PRO A 70 -9.86 14.62 6.40
CA PRO A 70 -11.24 14.18 6.66
C PRO A 70 -12.08 13.96 5.40
N ASP A 71 -11.64 14.50 4.27
CA ASP A 71 -12.34 14.54 2.98
C ASP A 71 -11.63 13.74 1.88
N HIS A 72 -10.60 12.97 2.21
CA HIS A 72 -9.97 12.07 1.24
C HIS A 72 -10.78 10.78 1.09
N LEU A 73 -10.71 10.17 -0.10
CA LEU A 73 -11.27 8.84 -0.34
C LEU A 73 -10.34 7.78 0.23
N ILE A 74 -10.91 6.73 0.81
CA ILE A 74 -10.16 5.61 1.38
C ILE A 74 -10.77 4.30 0.87
N LEU A 75 -9.92 3.34 0.57
CA LEU A 75 -10.24 1.97 0.21
C LEU A 75 -9.43 1.03 1.13
N GLY A 76 -10.08 0.49 2.15
CA GLY A 76 -9.53 -0.52 3.05
C GLY A 76 -9.94 -1.94 2.63
N GLU A 77 -9.11 -2.93 2.96
CA GLU A 77 -9.43 -4.35 2.75
C GLU A 77 -10.67 -4.79 3.56
N GLU A 78 -10.74 -4.40 4.84
CA GLU A 78 -11.76 -4.88 5.78
C GLU A 78 -13.04 -4.04 5.70
N GLY A 79 -12.89 -2.72 5.60
CA GLY A 79 -13.99 -1.74 5.65
C GLY A 79 -14.50 -1.29 4.29
N GLY A 80 -13.79 -1.59 3.20
CA GLY A 80 -14.16 -1.17 1.84
C GLY A 80 -13.96 0.33 1.57
N ILE A 81 -14.88 0.93 0.80
CA ILE A 81 -14.78 2.34 0.37
C ILE A 81 -15.45 3.27 1.39
N ILE A 82 -14.72 4.29 1.85
CA ILE A 82 -15.23 5.36 2.72
C ILE A 82 -14.63 6.71 2.32
N GLY A 83 -15.29 7.81 2.67
CA GLY A 83 -14.83 9.18 2.37
C GLY A 83 -15.57 9.81 1.18
N ASP A 84 -14.99 10.86 0.61
CA ASP A 84 -15.59 11.64 -0.48
C ASP A 84 -15.16 11.09 -1.85
N PRO A 85 -16.09 10.55 -2.68
CA PRO A 85 -15.77 10.05 -4.02
C PRO A 85 -15.27 11.11 -5.00
N SER A 86 -15.42 12.40 -4.67
CA SER A 86 -14.92 13.51 -5.48
C SER A 86 -13.47 13.90 -5.17
N SER A 87 -12.85 13.28 -4.16
CA SER A 87 -11.46 13.54 -3.80
C SER A 87 -10.49 13.10 -4.91
N ASP A 88 -9.50 13.94 -5.20
CA ASP A 88 -8.35 13.57 -6.05
C ASP A 88 -7.43 12.53 -5.37
N TYR A 89 -7.59 12.33 -4.06
CA TYR A 89 -6.79 11.43 -3.25
C TYR A 89 -7.51 10.14 -2.91
N LEU A 90 -6.84 9.02 -3.10
CA LEU A 90 -7.30 7.70 -2.68
C LEU A 90 -6.23 7.03 -1.80
N TRP A 91 -6.58 6.77 -0.54
CA TRP A 91 -5.79 5.94 0.35
C TRP A 91 -6.15 4.47 0.13
N CYS A 92 -5.14 3.62 -0.06
CA CYS A 92 -5.30 2.18 -0.17
C CYS A 92 -4.64 1.54 1.06
N ILE A 93 -5.43 0.83 1.86
CA ILE A 93 -5.02 0.31 3.17
C ILE A 93 -5.22 -1.20 3.18
N ASP A 94 -4.13 -1.91 3.45
CA ASP A 94 -4.13 -3.32 3.76
C ASP A 94 -3.63 -3.47 5.21
N PRO A 95 -4.55 -3.74 6.16
CA PRO A 95 -4.22 -3.89 7.57
C PRO A 95 -3.45 -5.18 7.87
N LEU A 96 -3.46 -6.19 7.00
CA LEU A 96 -2.73 -7.46 7.17
C LEU A 96 -2.44 -8.16 5.83
N ASP A 97 -1.40 -7.70 5.15
CA ASP A 97 -0.87 -8.40 3.98
C ASP A 97 -0.18 -9.68 4.45
N GLY A 98 -0.63 -10.83 3.96
CA GLY A 98 -0.10 -12.14 4.35
C GLY A 98 -0.82 -12.78 5.53
N THR A 99 -2.15 -12.64 5.65
CA THR A 99 -2.99 -13.28 6.70
C THR A 99 -2.67 -14.76 6.95
N THR A 100 -2.40 -15.55 5.90
CA THR A 100 -2.01 -16.97 6.05
C THR A 100 -0.65 -17.12 6.74
N ASN A 101 0.31 -16.25 6.41
CA ASN A 101 1.62 -16.25 7.04
C ASN A 101 1.52 -15.86 8.51
N PHE A 102 0.73 -14.83 8.83
CA PHE A 102 0.46 -14.44 10.21
C PHE A 102 -0.17 -15.59 11.03
N ALA A 103 -1.20 -16.24 10.49
CA ALA A 103 -1.89 -17.35 11.16
C ALA A 103 -0.97 -18.55 11.47
N HIS A 104 0.07 -18.76 10.65
CA HIS A 104 1.06 -19.83 10.85
C HIS A 104 2.33 -19.36 11.57
N GLY A 105 2.41 -18.10 11.99
CA GLY A 105 3.61 -17.53 12.59
C GLY A 105 4.81 -17.46 11.64
N TYR A 106 4.57 -17.46 10.33
CA TYR A 106 5.61 -17.31 9.32
C TYR A 106 6.03 -15.83 9.21
N PRO A 107 7.33 -15.50 9.28
CA PRO A 107 7.81 -14.12 9.37
C PRO A 107 7.88 -13.42 8.01
N SER A 108 6.72 -13.25 7.39
CA SER A 108 6.53 -12.50 6.14
C SER A 108 5.07 -12.05 6.04
N PHE A 109 4.73 -10.99 6.77
CA PHE A 109 3.44 -10.30 6.67
C PHE A 109 3.66 -8.82 7.01
N ALA A 110 2.72 -7.95 6.65
CA ALA A 110 2.89 -6.52 6.83
C ALA A 110 1.59 -5.76 7.03
N VAL A 111 1.71 -4.54 7.53
CA VAL A 111 0.72 -3.48 7.34
C VAL A 111 1.16 -2.64 6.15
N SER A 112 0.28 -2.39 5.18
CA SER A 112 0.58 -1.62 3.97
C SER A 112 -0.38 -0.44 3.83
N VAL A 113 0.19 0.76 3.65
CA VAL A 113 -0.56 2.00 3.46
C VAL A 113 0.03 2.76 2.28
N GLY A 114 -0.75 2.95 1.23
CA GLY A 114 -0.40 3.77 0.06
C GLY A 114 -1.41 4.89 -0.13
N VAL A 115 -0.96 6.02 -0.67
CA VAL A 115 -1.85 7.10 -1.11
C VAL A 115 -1.58 7.46 -2.56
N LEU A 116 -2.67 7.56 -3.32
CA LEU A 116 -2.70 7.91 -4.72
C LEU A 116 -3.17 9.35 -4.87
N PHE A 117 -2.59 10.08 -5.82
CA PHE A 117 -3.12 11.35 -6.33
C PHE A 117 -3.49 11.18 -7.81
N GLN A 118 -4.76 11.36 -8.15
CA GLN A 118 -5.29 11.17 -9.50
C GLN A 118 -4.92 9.80 -10.09
N GLY A 119 -4.98 8.76 -9.26
CA GLY A 119 -4.68 7.38 -9.62
C GLY A 119 -3.20 6.98 -9.64
N ASN A 120 -2.27 7.92 -9.39
CA ASN A 120 -0.83 7.62 -9.33
C ASN A 120 -0.35 7.57 -7.88
N PRO A 121 0.44 6.56 -7.46
CA PRO A 121 1.03 6.54 -6.13
C PRO A 121 1.93 7.75 -5.87
N VAL A 122 1.78 8.39 -4.70
CA VAL A 122 2.55 9.59 -4.33
C VAL A 122 3.26 9.48 -2.97
N ALA A 123 2.75 8.67 -2.04
CA ALA A 123 3.45 8.32 -0.81
C ALA A 123 3.02 6.92 -0.34
N ALA A 124 3.94 6.20 0.30
CA ALA A 124 3.73 4.82 0.71
C ALA A 124 4.54 4.46 1.96
N ALA A 125 4.00 3.57 2.79
CA ALA A 125 4.74 2.86 3.83
C ALA A 125 4.26 1.41 3.96
N VAL A 126 5.21 0.51 4.18
CA VAL A 126 4.95 -0.91 4.48
C VAL A 126 5.73 -1.26 5.75
N VAL A 127 5.04 -1.74 6.78
CA VAL A 127 5.63 -2.21 8.03
C VAL A 127 5.64 -3.72 8.03
N GLU A 128 6.78 -4.29 7.68
CA GLU A 128 7.00 -5.74 7.61
C GLU A 128 7.37 -6.31 8.97
N PHE A 129 6.81 -7.47 9.31
CA PHE A 129 7.19 -8.27 10.48
C PHE A 129 8.20 -9.36 10.11
N VAL A 130 9.30 -9.41 10.86
CA VAL A 130 10.43 -10.33 10.64
C VAL A 130 10.85 -11.03 11.94
N GLY A 131 11.73 -12.03 11.84
CA GLY A 131 12.32 -12.74 12.99
C GLY A 131 11.53 -13.96 13.44
N GLY A 132 10.19 -13.90 13.43
CA GLY A 132 9.32 -15.04 13.75
C GLY A 132 9.01 -15.19 15.25
N PRO A 133 8.33 -16.28 15.66
CA PRO A 133 7.73 -16.44 16.99
C PRO A 133 8.64 -16.20 18.19
N MET A 134 9.96 -16.34 18.01
CA MET A 134 10.95 -16.21 19.08
C MET A 134 11.63 -14.85 19.14
N CYS A 135 11.52 -14.01 18.10
CA CYS A 135 12.27 -12.74 18.02
C CYS A 135 11.64 -11.75 17.03
N TRP A 136 10.31 -11.57 17.13
CA TRP A 136 9.59 -10.61 16.29
C TRP A 136 10.22 -9.22 16.32
N ASN A 137 10.45 -8.67 15.14
CA ASN A 137 10.89 -7.30 14.92
C ASN A 137 10.19 -6.72 13.69
N THR A 138 10.33 -5.42 13.44
CA THR A 138 9.75 -4.75 12.29
C THR A 138 10.81 -4.09 11.41
N ARG A 139 10.51 -4.01 10.11
CA ARG A 139 11.20 -3.14 9.15
C ARG A 139 10.17 -2.25 8.49
N ILE A 140 10.52 -0.98 8.31
CA ILE A 140 9.62 -0.01 7.70
C ILE A 140 10.22 0.41 6.36
N PHE A 141 9.49 0.11 5.30
CA PHE A 141 9.75 0.62 3.96
C PHE A 141 8.92 1.87 3.75
N SER A 142 9.49 2.90 3.14
CA SER A 142 8.76 4.11 2.80
C SER A 142 9.26 4.74 1.51
N ALA A 143 8.36 5.41 0.80
CA ALA A 143 8.68 6.06 -0.47
C ALA A 143 7.75 7.25 -0.72
N THR A 144 8.25 8.21 -1.49
CA THR A 144 7.47 9.36 -2.00
C THR A 144 7.79 9.55 -3.47
N ALA A 145 6.83 9.99 -4.26
CA ALA A 145 7.04 10.26 -5.68
C ALA A 145 8.19 11.27 -5.88
N GLY A 146 9.24 10.84 -6.58
CA GLY A 146 10.48 11.59 -6.83
C GLY A 146 11.43 11.72 -5.63
N GLY A 147 11.10 11.15 -4.47
CA GLY A 147 11.89 11.23 -3.25
C GLY A 147 12.81 10.04 -3.00
N GLY A 148 12.67 8.95 -3.75
CA GLY A 148 13.35 7.69 -3.53
C GLY A 148 12.66 6.80 -2.48
N ALA A 149 13.14 5.55 -2.41
CA ALA A 149 12.69 4.56 -1.45
C ALA A 149 13.69 4.37 -0.30
N PHE A 150 13.17 4.05 0.88
CA PHE A 150 13.93 3.91 2.12
C PHE A 150 13.50 2.65 2.89
N CYS A 151 14.43 2.06 3.64
CA CYS A 151 14.17 1.01 4.62
C CYS A 151 14.79 1.44 5.95
N ASN A 152 13.97 1.62 6.99
CA ASN A 152 14.39 2.13 8.30
C ASN A 152 15.18 3.47 8.20
N GLY A 153 14.79 4.34 7.26
CA GLY A 153 15.43 5.63 7.02
C GLY A 153 16.67 5.59 6.13
N GLU A 154 17.20 4.41 5.80
CA GLU A 154 18.33 4.25 4.88
C GLU A 154 17.83 4.11 3.44
N LYS A 155 18.47 4.79 2.50
CA LYS A 155 18.06 4.75 1.09
C LYS A 155 18.33 3.36 0.47
N ILE A 156 17.37 2.83 -0.27
CA ILE A 156 17.46 1.50 -0.89
C ILE A 156 17.40 1.57 -2.42
N HIS A 157 17.87 0.51 -3.07
CA HIS A 157 17.90 0.38 -4.51
C HIS A 157 17.67 -1.07 -4.92
N ALA A 158 16.93 -1.26 -6.01
CA ALA A 158 16.74 -2.58 -6.58
C ALA A 158 18.08 -3.19 -7.03
N SER A 159 18.15 -4.54 -7.02
CA SER A 159 19.38 -5.28 -7.34
C SER A 159 19.87 -5.01 -8.76
N LYS A 160 21.18 -5.08 -8.99
CA LYS A 160 21.77 -5.00 -10.34
C LYS A 160 22.06 -6.37 -10.97
N THR A 161 21.55 -7.46 -10.40
CA THR A 161 21.80 -8.83 -10.84
C THR A 161 20.60 -9.48 -11.54
N GLU A 162 20.80 -10.69 -12.06
CA GLU A 162 19.78 -11.46 -12.79
C GLU A 162 19.38 -12.76 -12.03
N LYS A 163 19.42 -12.78 -10.69
CA LYS A 163 19.46 -14.02 -9.90
C LYS A 163 18.16 -14.37 -9.16
N GLY A 164 17.15 -14.74 -9.93
CA GLY A 164 16.11 -15.67 -9.49
C GLY A 164 14.85 -15.03 -8.90
N VAL A 165 13.87 -15.90 -8.68
CA VAL A 165 12.50 -15.53 -8.30
C VAL A 165 12.22 -16.09 -6.90
N ARG A 166 11.53 -15.33 -6.06
CA ARG A 166 11.04 -15.79 -4.76
C ARG A 166 9.55 -15.44 -4.63
N ARG A 167 8.87 -16.17 -3.75
CA ARG A 167 7.47 -15.97 -3.40
C ARG A 167 7.35 -16.19 -1.89
N LEU A 168 7.24 -15.11 -1.14
CA LEU A 168 7.16 -15.14 0.32
C LEU A 168 5.71 -15.16 0.81
N GLY A 169 4.75 -14.83 -0.05
CA GLY A 169 3.33 -15.02 0.21
C GLY A 169 2.64 -13.82 0.87
N ALA A 170 3.24 -12.64 0.76
CA ALA A 170 2.68 -11.35 1.15
C ALA A 170 3.09 -10.33 0.08
N ALA A 171 2.13 -9.75 -0.63
CA ALA A 171 2.36 -9.03 -1.88
C ALA A 171 3.18 -7.74 -1.67
N ALA A 172 2.82 -6.95 -0.66
CA ALA A 172 3.51 -5.72 -0.29
C ALA A 172 4.93 -6.04 0.19
N VAL A 173 5.12 -7.12 0.94
CA VAL A 173 6.45 -7.59 1.39
C VAL A 173 7.32 -8.02 0.22
N ASP A 174 6.79 -8.86 -0.68
CA ASP A 174 7.52 -9.36 -1.85
C ASP A 174 7.98 -8.18 -2.75
N MET A 175 7.14 -7.16 -2.96
CA MET A 175 7.53 -5.94 -3.68
C MET A 175 8.60 -5.14 -2.93
N CYS A 176 8.50 -4.99 -1.61
CA CYS A 176 9.53 -4.31 -0.81
C CYS A 176 10.88 -5.03 -0.88
N HIS A 177 10.90 -6.36 -0.98
CA HIS A 177 12.14 -7.14 -1.13
C HIS A 177 12.78 -6.97 -2.51
N VAL A 178 11.98 -6.72 -3.55
CA VAL A 178 12.49 -6.30 -4.87
C VAL A 178 13.13 -4.92 -4.78
N ALA A 179 12.47 -3.96 -4.12
CA ALA A 179 13.00 -2.62 -3.89
C ALA A 179 14.28 -2.61 -3.05
N LEU A 180 14.40 -3.53 -2.08
CA LEU A 180 15.59 -3.72 -1.24
C LEU A 180 16.73 -4.43 -1.98
N GLY A 181 16.46 -5.02 -3.15
CA GLY A 181 17.44 -5.75 -3.95
C GLY A 181 17.78 -7.15 -3.41
N ILE A 182 16.93 -7.73 -2.57
CA ILE A 182 17.08 -9.12 -2.09
C ILE A 182 16.50 -10.12 -3.11
N VAL A 183 15.52 -9.68 -3.91
CA VAL A 183 14.87 -10.46 -4.96
C VAL A 183 14.85 -9.63 -6.24
N GLU A 184 14.96 -10.26 -7.41
CA GLU A 184 15.00 -9.53 -8.67
C GLU A 184 13.64 -9.25 -9.30
N ALA A 185 12.65 -10.11 -9.10
CA ALA A 185 11.32 -9.96 -9.67
C ALA A 185 10.24 -10.64 -8.82
N TYR A 186 9.05 -10.07 -8.86
CA TYR A 186 7.83 -10.61 -8.27
C TYR A 186 6.67 -10.38 -9.24
N TRP A 187 5.78 -11.36 -9.30
CA TRP A 187 4.53 -11.21 -10.04
C TRP A 187 3.40 -11.98 -9.41
N GLU A 188 2.18 -11.45 -9.52
CA GLU A 188 1.00 -12.11 -9.02
C GLU A 188 -0.27 -11.67 -9.77
N TYR A 189 -1.27 -12.56 -9.77
CA TYR A 189 -2.61 -12.33 -10.31
C TYR A 189 -3.61 -12.21 -9.16
N ARG A 190 -4.71 -11.51 -9.45
CA ARG A 190 -5.88 -11.31 -8.58
C ARG A 190 -5.61 -10.45 -7.33
N LEU A 191 -4.54 -9.65 -7.35
CA LEU A 191 -4.30 -8.62 -6.35
C LEU A 191 -5.35 -7.51 -6.41
N LYS A 192 -5.42 -6.77 -5.31
CA LYS A 192 -6.29 -5.62 -5.06
C LYS A 192 -5.47 -4.34 -4.97
N PRO A 193 -6.10 -3.17 -5.09
CA PRO A 193 -5.38 -1.91 -5.00
C PRO A 193 -4.60 -1.72 -3.69
N TRP A 194 -5.15 -2.20 -2.56
CA TRP A 194 -4.49 -2.13 -1.25
C TRP A 194 -3.23 -3.00 -1.14
N ASP A 195 -3.23 -4.18 -1.76
CA ASP A 195 -2.04 -5.03 -1.86
C ASP A 195 -0.90 -4.36 -2.64
N MET A 196 -1.23 -3.50 -3.62
CA MET A 196 -0.28 -3.02 -4.64
C MET A 196 0.18 -1.58 -4.44
N ALA A 197 -0.68 -0.67 -3.99
CA ALA A 197 -0.45 0.78 -4.04
C ALA A 197 0.86 1.20 -3.38
N ALA A 198 1.15 0.66 -2.20
CA ALA A 198 2.37 0.99 -1.46
C ALA A 198 3.61 0.35 -2.09
N GLY A 199 3.54 -0.96 -2.35
CA GLY A 199 4.68 -1.73 -2.87
C GLY A 199 5.15 -1.26 -4.24
N VAL A 200 4.23 -0.88 -5.14
CA VAL A 200 4.57 -0.37 -6.47
C VAL A 200 5.37 0.92 -6.38
N LEU A 201 4.93 1.90 -5.59
CA LEU A 201 5.67 3.15 -5.42
C LEU A 201 7.07 2.89 -4.86
N ILE A 202 7.16 2.02 -3.85
CA ILE A 202 8.44 1.67 -3.23
C ILE A 202 9.40 1.03 -4.25
N VAL A 203 8.91 0.18 -5.15
CA VAL A 203 9.72 -0.40 -6.23
C VAL A 203 10.17 0.66 -7.24
N GLU A 204 9.25 1.49 -7.73
CA GLU A 204 9.56 2.53 -8.72
C GLU A 204 10.62 3.50 -8.18
N GLU A 205 10.46 3.94 -6.94
CA GLU A 205 11.38 4.88 -6.27
C GLU A 205 12.72 4.24 -5.88
N ALA A 206 12.80 2.91 -5.82
CA ALA A 206 14.05 2.16 -5.69
C ALA A 206 14.78 1.97 -7.04
N GLY A 207 14.18 2.44 -8.16
CA GLY A 207 14.70 2.28 -9.51
C GLY A 207 14.32 0.96 -10.19
N GLY A 208 13.31 0.26 -9.66
CA GLY A 208 12.71 -0.90 -10.30
C GLY A 208 11.75 -0.53 -11.44
N ALA A 209 11.20 -1.56 -12.08
CA ALA A 209 10.22 -1.42 -13.15
C ALA A 209 8.93 -2.16 -12.81
N VAL A 210 7.79 -1.55 -13.20
CA VAL A 210 6.45 -2.06 -12.92
C VAL A 210 5.63 -2.07 -14.21
N THR A 211 5.02 -3.21 -14.51
CA THR A 211 4.05 -3.39 -15.60
C THR A 211 2.94 -4.34 -15.17
N ARG A 212 1.91 -4.47 -16.01
CA ARG A 212 1.07 -5.67 -16.02
C ARG A 212 1.87 -6.87 -16.53
N MET A 213 1.35 -8.07 -16.30
CA MET A 213 1.97 -9.32 -16.76
C MET A 213 2.20 -9.39 -18.28
N ASP A 214 1.27 -8.82 -19.05
CA ASP A 214 1.32 -8.74 -20.52
C ASP A 214 2.23 -7.60 -21.04
N GLY A 215 3.01 -6.97 -20.15
CA GLY A 215 3.87 -5.84 -20.47
C GLY A 215 3.13 -4.51 -20.65
N GLY A 216 1.80 -4.49 -20.49
CA GLY A 216 1.01 -3.26 -20.53
C GLY A 216 1.37 -2.28 -19.40
N LYS A 217 1.07 -1.00 -19.61
CA LYS A 217 1.21 0.02 -18.57
C LYS A 217 0.38 -0.39 -17.35
N PHE A 218 1.00 -0.33 -16.18
CA PHE A 218 0.36 -0.66 -14.92
C PHE A 218 -0.58 0.47 -14.45
N CYS A 219 -1.70 0.07 -13.87
CA CYS A 219 -2.58 0.88 -13.04
C CYS A 219 -2.86 0.10 -11.74
N VAL A 220 -2.93 0.80 -10.60
CA VAL A 220 -3.20 0.18 -9.29
C VAL A 220 -4.54 -0.57 -9.20
N PHE A 221 -5.46 -0.31 -10.14
CA PHE A 221 -6.74 -1.02 -10.26
C PHE A 221 -6.67 -2.26 -11.16
N ASP A 222 -5.53 -2.53 -11.79
CA ASP A 222 -5.31 -3.78 -12.51
C ASP A 222 -5.36 -4.97 -11.55
N ARG A 223 -5.60 -6.17 -12.10
CA ARG A 223 -5.69 -7.41 -11.34
C ARG A 223 -4.44 -8.25 -11.45
N SER A 224 -3.34 -7.66 -11.90
CA SER A 224 -2.06 -8.32 -12.06
C SER A 224 -0.94 -7.31 -12.00
N VAL A 225 0.18 -7.70 -11.41
CA VAL A 225 1.40 -6.88 -11.38
C VAL A 225 2.60 -7.75 -11.70
N LEU A 226 3.54 -7.17 -12.44
CA LEU A 226 4.91 -7.63 -12.59
C LEU A 226 5.82 -6.49 -12.12
N VAL A 227 6.58 -6.74 -11.06
CA VAL A 227 7.63 -5.84 -10.61
C VAL A 227 8.99 -6.52 -10.79
N SER A 228 10.01 -5.73 -11.07
CA SER A 228 11.39 -6.24 -11.11
C SER A 228 12.39 -5.14 -10.85
N ASN A 229 13.67 -5.50 -10.81
CA ASN A 229 14.78 -4.57 -10.77
C ASN A 229 15.05 -3.79 -12.08
N GLY A 230 14.17 -3.89 -13.08
CA GLY A 230 14.31 -3.21 -14.37
C GLY A 230 15.22 -3.92 -15.37
N ILE A 231 16.30 -4.56 -14.91
CA ILE A 231 17.24 -5.31 -15.78
C ILE A 231 16.59 -6.58 -16.32
N LEU A 232 15.89 -7.31 -15.47
CA LEU A 232 15.21 -8.55 -15.85
C LEU A 232 13.85 -8.33 -16.49
N HIS A 233 13.31 -7.11 -16.47
CA HIS A 233 11.90 -6.86 -16.68
C HIS A 233 11.37 -7.41 -18.01
N ASP A 234 12.05 -7.11 -19.12
CA ASP A 234 11.65 -7.60 -20.45
C ASP A 234 11.82 -9.12 -20.62
N LYS A 235 12.69 -9.75 -19.82
CA LYS A 235 12.95 -11.20 -19.86
C LYS A 235 11.92 -12.01 -19.09
N VAL A 236 11.19 -11.39 -18.16
CA VAL A 236 10.23 -12.07 -17.27
C VAL A 236 8.77 -11.70 -17.56
N ARG A 237 8.51 -10.82 -18.53
CA ARG A 237 7.16 -10.57 -19.06
C ARG A 237 6.58 -11.85 -19.66
N MET A 238 5.27 -12.04 -19.50
CA MET A 238 4.54 -13.24 -19.92
C MET A 238 3.59 -12.97 -21.07
#